data_AF-A0AAX6MPZ4-F1
#
_entry.id   AF-A0AAX6MPZ4-F1
#
_cell.length_a   1.000
_cell.length_b   1.000
_cell.length_c   1.000
_cell.angle_alpha   90.00
_cell.angle_beta   90.00
_cell.angle_gamma   90.00
#
_symmetry.space_group_name_H-M   'P 1'
#
loop_
_entity.id
_entity.type
_entity.pdbx_description
1 polymer ?
#
loop_
_entity_poly.entity_id
_entity_poly.type
_entity_poly.pdbx_seq_one_letter_code
_entity_poly.pdbx_strand_id
1 'polypeptide(L)'
;MGIRGFSQAIQRYGVFSPLSGDTVVIDGPALVHRISDAVCRQRPSTSGFVCHPPYSLLSRMVIGWLDELKSHNINVRKIYFDGYLPPSKWEVRRERLLTQSQRMKALTSSQPFGSPTTPEDAFRDVKANTNLTRQLARSASNASPKPPFMVPAVLEALKSSEDWGPLVVVVPGEADMYCAQDIKENGGTLLTSDSDLLIQNLGIKGCVSFFWDIVPVDPTSNKSDMLAMKISLHDINDRLGLTNIGGLPRVAFEKLKGRMSFDAAVQRTRDSHEDILNSPEYQAFLEGLEVKDYIPSHHPVLAVLSKLDPRISEVVIQILLLEEIEAESTEVDVTTLRGPETLSIFLPIMIENHDKKSAWTGSTISRQIGYSILQRLTGQRYSAIIEYRTLDPSTALAGRQIEIPNLEETIGNCTQLVTVLEKIAAAFPPSLQWLAFAIYQDIEWTTLENRPSLSAALISKTKRGPKIPEEYSWDLIHFTAQVQACLYSLRIAKQILDVVAFMNHDLPAPVHQLHNRLTLLPLIGEWPTIEQMFELLSKFGDAEGLQIITDMLGIPRIEIEEPSEDSTEARKRQKRDPELLPRKGRQRGVKASPSINPYAILSQASED
;
A
#
# COMPACT_ATOMS: atom_id res chain seq x y z
N MET A 1 0.88 -12.98 -9.58
CA MET A 1 -0.03 -14.01 -9.04
C MET A 1 0.89 -15.20 -8.87
N GLY A 2 0.65 -16.39 -9.38
CA GLY A 2 1.69 -17.41 -9.45
C GLY A 2 1.10 -18.68 -10.01
N ILE A 3 1.70 -19.24 -11.07
CA ILE A 3 1.29 -20.57 -11.55
C ILE A 3 1.60 -21.57 -10.44
N ARG A 4 0.55 -22.11 -9.79
CA ARG A 4 0.71 -22.90 -8.55
C ARG A 4 1.64 -24.09 -8.77
N GLY A 5 2.70 -24.16 -7.95
CA GLY A 5 3.71 -25.22 -7.98
C GLY A 5 4.72 -25.12 -9.13
N PHE A 6 4.63 -24.09 -9.96
CA PHE A 6 5.51 -23.90 -11.12
C PHE A 6 6.91 -23.42 -10.71
N SER A 7 7.00 -22.41 -9.84
CA SER A 7 8.27 -21.88 -9.35
C SER A 7 9.10 -22.96 -8.64
N GLN A 8 8.48 -23.78 -7.79
CA GLN A 8 9.14 -24.90 -7.12
C GLN A 8 9.66 -25.95 -8.13
N ALA A 9 8.92 -26.21 -9.20
CA ALA A 9 9.33 -27.15 -10.25
C ALA A 9 10.45 -26.59 -11.14
N ILE A 10 10.58 -25.27 -11.25
CA ILE A 10 11.64 -24.60 -12.03
C ILE A 10 12.92 -24.42 -11.22
N GLN A 11 12.83 -24.17 -9.92
CA GLN A 11 13.97 -23.93 -9.04
C GLN A 11 15.05 -25.01 -9.13
N ARG A 12 14.69 -26.27 -9.40
CA ARG A 12 15.65 -27.38 -9.61
C ARG A 12 16.59 -27.20 -10.80
N TYR A 13 16.27 -26.30 -11.73
CA TYR A 13 17.11 -25.98 -12.89
C TYR A 13 18.00 -24.75 -12.67
N GLY A 14 17.79 -24.01 -11.58
CA GLY A 14 18.60 -22.85 -11.22
C GLY A 14 20.04 -23.22 -10.89
N VAL A 15 20.97 -22.34 -11.20
CA VAL A 15 22.40 -22.52 -10.95
C VAL A 15 22.88 -21.42 -10.01
N PHE A 16 23.48 -21.81 -8.88
CA PHE A 16 24.18 -20.85 -8.04
C PHE A 16 25.46 -20.39 -8.74
N SER A 17 25.57 -19.08 -8.93
CA SER A 17 26.73 -18.46 -9.57
C SER A 17 27.04 -17.11 -8.91
N PRO A 18 28.27 -16.58 -9.08
CA PRO A 18 28.63 -15.27 -8.53
C PRO A 18 27.67 -14.19 -8.98
N LEU A 19 27.19 -13.40 -8.03
CA LEU A 19 26.48 -12.14 -8.27
C LEU A 19 27.45 -10.96 -8.21
N SER A 20 28.56 -11.08 -7.47
CA SER A 20 29.62 -10.07 -7.46
C SER A 20 30.19 -9.85 -8.86
N GLY A 21 30.22 -8.58 -9.30
CA GLY A 21 30.60 -8.18 -10.66
C GLY A 21 29.45 -8.20 -11.67
N ASP A 22 28.27 -8.73 -11.33
CA ASP A 22 27.11 -8.69 -12.22
C ASP A 22 26.46 -7.30 -12.27
N THR A 23 25.73 -7.09 -13.36
CA THR A 23 24.73 -6.02 -13.43
C THR A 23 23.34 -6.57 -13.15
N VAL A 24 22.59 -5.88 -12.27
CA VAL A 24 21.26 -6.28 -11.82
C VAL A 24 20.21 -5.22 -12.07
N VAL A 25 18.97 -5.66 -12.28
CA VAL A 25 17.77 -4.82 -12.31
C VAL A 25 16.84 -5.29 -11.20
N ILE A 26 16.22 -4.36 -10.47
CA ILE A 26 15.47 -4.66 -9.25
C ILE A 26 14.00 -4.30 -9.41
N ASP A 27 13.14 -5.28 -9.10
CA ASP A 27 11.71 -5.08 -8.84
C ASP A 27 11.53 -4.42 -7.45
N GLY A 28 11.32 -3.10 -7.45
CA GLY A 28 11.23 -2.27 -6.26
C GLY A 28 10.09 -2.68 -5.31
N PRO A 29 8.82 -2.74 -5.77
CA PRO A 29 7.70 -3.16 -4.92
C PRO A 29 7.93 -4.53 -4.28
N ALA A 30 8.44 -5.51 -5.01
CA ALA A 30 8.74 -6.83 -4.46
C ALA A 30 9.84 -6.77 -3.38
N LEU A 31 10.89 -5.96 -3.58
CA LEU A 31 11.95 -5.76 -2.59
C LEU A 31 11.39 -5.16 -1.29
N VAL A 32 10.58 -4.10 -1.39
CA VAL A 32 9.95 -3.46 -0.24
C VAL A 32 9.10 -4.44 0.55
N HIS A 33 8.25 -5.20 -0.14
CA HIS A 33 7.42 -6.22 0.50
C HIS A 33 8.26 -7.30 1.17
N ARG A 34 9.34 -7.76 0.52
CA ARG A 34 10.22 -8.79 1.09
C ARG A 34 10.91 -8.31 2.36
N ILE A 35 11.47 -7.11 2.34
CA ILE A 35 12.13 -6.53 3.51
C ILE A 35 11.12 -6.25 4.62
N SER A 36 9.95 -5.69 4.31
CA SER A 36 8.90 -5.49 5.30
C SER A 36 8.48 -6.80 5.96
N ASP A 37 8.28 -7.87 5.18
CA ASP A 37 7.90 -9.17 5.71
C ASP A 37 9.01 -9.79 6.57
N ALA A 38 10.29 -9.54 6.25
CA ALA A 38 11.43 -9.99 7.05
C ALA A 38 11.53 -9.23 8.38
N VAL A 39 11.42 -7.90 8.36
CA VAL A 39 11.48 -7.06 9.56
C VAL A 39 10.31 -7.39 10.51
N CYS A 40 9.09 -7.52 9.98
CA CYS A 40 7.92 -7.87 10.78
C CYS A 40 7.99 -9.27 11.44
N ARG A 41 8.87 -10.17 10.95
CA ARG A 41 9.07 -11.50 11.58
C ARG A 41 10.03 -11.47 12.76
N GLN A 42 10.87 -10.45 12.86
CA GLN A 42 11.83 -10.31 13.95
C GLN A 42 11.22 -9.67 15.20
N ARG A 43 9.97 -9.18 15.10
CA ARG A 43 9.26 -8.61 16.25
C ARG A 43 8.99 -9.66 17.35
N PRO A 44 8.95 -9.26 18.63
CA PRO A 44 8.62 -10.16 19.73
C PRO A 44 7.26 -10.85 19.55
N SER A 45 7.11 -12.09 20.02
CA SER A 45 5.84 -12.85 19.92
C SER A 45 4.68 -12.23 20.69
N THR A 46 4.96 -11.35 21.65
CA THR A 46 4.00 -10.54 22.40
C THR A 46 3.49 -9.32 21.64
N SER A 47 4.06 -9.04 20.46
CA SER A 47 3.73 -7.85 19.67
C SER A 47 2.30 -7.87 19.16
N GLY A 48 1.58 -6.79 19.43
CA GLY A 48 0.23 -6.55 18.91
C GLY A 48 0.17 -6.43 17.37
N PHE A 49 -1.04 -6.38 16.80
CA PHE A 49 -1.22 -6.31 15.36
C PHE A 49 -0.82 -4.96 14.76
N VAL A 50 -0.71 -3.90 15.57
CA VAL A 50 -0.24 -2.56 15.15
C VAL A 50 1.26 -2.37 15.29
N CYS A 51 1.99 -3.33 15.87
CA CYS A 51 3.45 -3.31 15.97
C CYS A 51 4.06 -3.53 14.58
N HIS A 52 4.39 -2.42 13.93
CA HIS A 52 5.00 -2.37 12.60
C HIS A 52 6.28 -1.55 12.64
N PRO A 53 7.25 -1.84 11.75
CA PRO A 53 8.42 -0.98 11.62
C PRO A 53 7.98 0.42 11.16
N PRO A 54 8.48 1.50 11.77
CA PRO A 54 8.30 2.84 11.25
C PRO A 54 8.74 2.93 9.78
N TYR A 55 8.09 3.80 9.00
CA TYR A 55 8.41 3.98 7.58
C TYR A 55 9.88 4.39 7.33
N SER A 56 10.45 5.21 8.22
CA SER A 56 11.88 5.57 8.21
C SER A 56 12.80 4.39 8.45
N LEU A 57 12.44 3.49 9.38
CA LEU A 57 13.18 2.25 9.62
C LEU A 57 13.17 1.37 8.37
N LEU A 58 11.99 1.15 7.77
CA LEU A 58 11.87 0.33 6.57
C LEU A 58 12.70 0.90 5.41
N SER A 59 12.63 2.22 5.21
CA SER A 59 13.42 2.93 4.19
C SER A 59 14.93 2.71 4.39
N ARG A 60 15.42 2.84 5.63
CA ARG A 60 16.81 2.56 5.98
C ARG A 60 17.21 1.11 5.74
N MET A 61 16.31 0.15 6.00
CA MET A 61 16.59 -1.28 5.75
C MET A 61 16.74 -1.57 4.26
N VAL A 62 15.92 -0.96 3.40
CA VAL A 62 16.03 -1.11 1.94
C VAL A 62 17.32 -0.46 1.43
N ILE A 63 17.62 0.77 1.83
CA ILE A 63 18.86 1.47 1.44
C ILE A 63 20.09 0.67 1.87
N GLY A 64 20.16 0.25 3.14
CA GLY A 64 21.31 -0.52 3.61
C GLY A 64 21.45 -1.89 2.95
N TRP A 65 20.35 -2.51 2.52
CA TRP A 65 20.41 -3.74 1.70
C TRP A 65 21.01 -3.47 0.31
N LEU A 66 20.66 -2.35 -0.33
CA LEU A 66 21.23 -1.93 -1.61
C LEU A 66 22.72 -1.55 -1.46
N ASP A 67 23.08 -0.86 -0.38
CA ASP A 67 24.47 -0.50 -0.06
C ASP A 67 25.34 -1.75 0.12
N GLU A 68 24.79 -2.83 0.67
CA GLU A 68 25.51 -4.09 0.75
C GLU A 68 25.71 -4.75 -0.62
N LEU A 69 24.75 -4.67 -1.54
CA LEU A 69 25.00 -5.12 -2.91
C LEU A 69 26.14 -4.33 -3.56
N LYS A 70 26.11 -2.99 -3.40
CA LYS A 70 27.14 -2.09 -3.92
C LYS A 70 28.52 -2.42 -3.32
N SER A 71 28.61 -2.73 -2.04
CA SER A 71 29.87 -3.08 -1.38
C SER A 71 30.45 -4.42 -1.84
N HIS A 72 29.63 -5.30 -2.41
CA HIS A 72 30.03 -6.58 -3.01
C HIS A 72 30.26 -6.48 -4.53
N ASN A 73 30.50 -5.27 -5.05
CA ASN A 73 30.75 -4.97 -6.46
C ASN A 73 29.61 -5.41 -7.39
N ILE A 74 28.36 -5.30 -6.94
CA ILE A 74 27.18 -5.57 -7.76
C ILE A 74 26.67 -4.24 -8.33
N ASN A 75 26.57 -4.16 -9.65
CA ASN A 75 26.13 -2.96 -10.34
C ASN A 75 24.60 -2.95 -10.48
N VAL A 76 23.91 -2.14 -9.69
CA VAL A 76 22.47 -1.94 -9.86
C VAL A 76 22.23 -0.95 -10.99
N ARG A 77 21.62 -1.42 -12.08
CA ARG A 77 21.33 -0.59 -13.25
C ARG A 77 20.10 0.29 -13.03
N LYS A 78 19.01 -0.31 -12.58
CA LYS A 78 17.71 0.35 -12.36
C LYS A 78 16.91 -0.35 -11.25
N ILE A 79 16.10 0.46 -10.57
CA ILE A 79 15.10 0.02 -9.59
C ILE A 79 13.74 0.51 -10.08
N TYR A 80 12.89 -0.40 -10.54
CA TYR A 80 11.60 -0.06 -11.13
C TYR A 80 10.48 -0.12 -10.10
N PHE A 81 9.57 0.84 -10.17
CA PHE A 81 8.34 0.91 -9.37
C PHE A 81 7.12 1.06 -10.27
N ASP A 82 6.02 0.43 -9.86
CA ASP A 82 4.73 0.52 -10.57
C ASP A 82 4.32 1.97 -10.73
N GLY A 83 3.73 2.31 -11.86
CA GLY A 83 3.05 3.60 -12.06
C GLY A 83 1.71 3.48 -12.77
N TYR A 84 1.32 2.30 -13.26
CA TYR A 84 -0.02 2.06 -13.78
C TYR A 84 -0.40 0.59 -13.63
N LEU A 85 -1.66 0.33 -13.30
CA LEU A 85 -2.23 -1.02 -13.31
C LEU A 85 -2.90 -1.29 -14.67
N PRO A 86 -2.43 -2.30 -15.42
CA PRO A 86 -3.10 -2.76 -16.62
C PRO A 86 -4.58 -3.11 -16.39
N PRO A 87 -5.47 -2.79 -17.35
CA PRO A 87 -6.87 -3.20 -17.32
C PRO A 87 -7.05 -4.67 -16.93
N SER A 88 -6.32 -5.59 -17.58
CA SER A 88 -6.40 -7.02 -17.33
C SER A 88 -6.19 -7.46 -15.86
N LYS A 89 -5.50 -6.65 -15.04
CA LYS A 89 -5.24 -6.92 -13.61
C LYS A 89 -6.16 -6.14 -12.67
N TRP A 90 -7.09 -5.35 -13.19
CA TRP A 90 -8.07 -4.58 -12.41
C TRP A 90 -8.86 -5.46 -11.43
N GLU A 91 -9.47 -6.52 -11.96
CA GLU A 91 -10.26 -7.49 -11.20
C GLU A 91 -9.45 -8.13 -10.07
N VAL A 92 -8.19 -8.47 -10.37
CA VAL A 92 -7.26 -9.04 -9.39
C VAL A 92 -6.98 -8.07 -8.25
N ARG A 93 -6.76 -6.78 -8.55
CA ARG A 93 -6.56 -5.76 -7.50
C ARG A 93 -7.82 -5.56 -6.67
N ARG A 94 -9.00 -5.59 -7.28
CA ARG A 94 -10.30 -5.51 -6.58
C ARG A 94 -10.54 -6.71 -5.65
N GLU A 95 -10.24 -7.93 -6.08
CA GLU A 95 -10.34 -9.13 -5.24
C GLU A 95 -9.36 -9.09 -4.05
N ARG A 96 -8.13 -8.60 -4.26
CA ARG A 96 -7.16 -8.39 -3.18
C ARG A 96 -7.67 -7.39 -2.16
N LEU A 97 -8.24 -6.27 -2.63
CA LEU A 97 -8.85 -5.25 -1.77
C LEU A 97 -9.99 -5.82 -0.93
N LEU A 98 -10.88 -6.62 -1.53
CA LEU A 98 -11.97 -7.30 -0.82
C LEU A 98 -11.42 -8.23 0.26
N THR A 99 -10.43 -9.05 -0.07
CA THR A 99 -9.80 -9.98 0.87
C THR A 99 -9.18 -9.25 2.05
N GLN A 100 -8.50 -8.13 1.79
CA GLN A 100 -7.91 -7.32 2.85
C GLN A 100 -8.99 -6.62 3.71
N SER A 101 -10.07 -6.13 3.10
CA SER A 101 -11.20 -5.52 3.81
C SER A 101 -11.87 -6.51 4.77
N GLN A 102 -12.08 -7.76 4.33
CA GLN A 102 -12.63 -8.83 5.16
C GLN A 102 -11.70 -9.17 6.35
N ARG A 103 -10.38 -9.21 6.11
CA ARG A 103 -9.40 -9.43 7.19
C ARG A 103 -9.44 -8.33 8.24
N MET A 104 -9.54 -7.07 7.81
CA MET A 104 -9.63 -5.95 8.75
C MET A 104 -10.93 -5.93 9.56
N LYS A 105 -12.06 -6.29 8.94
CA LYS A 105 -13.33 -6.48 9.64
C LYS A 105 -13.24 -7.60 10.69
N ALA A 106 -12.66 -8.74 10.33
CA ALA A 106 -12.42 -9.86 11.25
C ALA A 106 -11.45 -9.49 12.39
N LEU A 107 -10.46 -8.65 12.12
CA LEU A 107 -9.53 -8.15 13.13
C LEU A 107 -10.24 -7.31 14.20
N THR A 108 -11.13 -6.40 13.79
CA THR A 108 -11.94 -5.58 14.72
C THR A 108 -12.79 -6.45 15.64
N SER A 109 -13.42 -7.51 15.11
CA SER A 109 -14.22 -8.43 15.91
C SER A 109 -13.40 -9.35 16.83
N SER A 110 -12.19 -9.76 16.42
CA SER A 110 -11.35 -10.68 17.20
C SER A 110 -10.50 -9.99 18.27
N GLN A 111 -10.27 -8.69 18.15
CA GLN A 111 -9.50 -7.88 19.09
C GLN A 111 -10.31 -6.65 19.53
N PRO A 112 -11.44 -6.81 20.24
CA PRO A 112 -12.38 -5.71 20.50
C PRO A 112 -11.83 -4.57 21.35
N PHE A 113 -10.79 -4.83 22.15
CA PHE A 113 -10.18 -3.82 23.04
C PHE A 113 -9.01 -3.06 22.39
N GLY A 114 -8.61 -3.43 21.16
CA GLY A 114 -7.49 -2.84 20.45
C GLY A 114 -6.27 -3.75 20.45
N SER A 115 -5.07 -3.18 20.55
CA SER A 115 -3.80 -3.91 20.42
C SER A 115 -2.90 -3.68 21.63
N PRO A 116 -2.13 -4.69 22.09
CA PRO A 116 -0.98 -4.46 22.97
C PRO A 116 -0.05 -3.40 22.41
N THR A 117 0.61 -2.67 23.30
CA THR A 117 1.64 -1.69 22.93
C THR A 117 2.85 -2.32 22.26
N THR A 118 3.54 -1.53 21.45
CA THR A 118 4.77 -1.95 20.77
C THR A 118 5.91 -1.99 21.79
N PRO A 119 6.62 -3.12 21.99
CA PRO A 119 7.80 -3.18 22.85
C PRO A 119 8.88 -2.19 22.39
N GLU A 120 9.56 -1.52 23.33
CA GLU A 120 10.61 -0.52 23.02
C GLU A 120 11.78 -1.10 22.21
N ASP A 121 12.04 -2.40 22.31
CA ASP A 121 13.11 -3.12 21.64
C ASP A 121 12.64 -3.88 20.38
N ALA A 122 11.37 -3.72 19.97
CA ALA A 122 10.72 -4.57 18.95
C ALA A 122 11.50 -4.68 17.62
N PHE A 123 12.29 -3.66 17.26
CA PHE A 123 13.10 -3.64 16.04
C PHE A 123 14.57 -3.26 16.28
N ARG A 124 15.06 -3.31 17.53
CA ARG A 124 16.41 -2.83 17.88
C ARG A 124 17.53 -3.63 17.20
N ASP A 125 17.35 -4.94 17.10
CA ASP A 125 18.37 -5.86 16.60
C ASP A 125 18.32 -6.10 15.08
N VAL A 126 17.40 -5.43 14.38
CA VAL A 126 17.21 -5.57 12.94
C VAL A 126 18.37 -4.91 12.21
N LYS A 127 19.18 -5.70 11.52
CA LYS A 127 20.33 -5.22 10.73
C LYS A 127 19.95 -5.09 9.26
N ALA A 128 20.30 -3.95 8.65
CA ALA A 128 20.17 -3.75 7.21
C ALA A 128 21.24 -4.56 6.48
N ASN A 129 20.94 -5.80 6.12
CA ASN A 129 21.84 -6.62 5.33
C ASN A 129 21.11 -7.63 4.44
N THR A 130 21.82 -8.29 3.52
CA THR A 130 21.28 -9.26 2.56
C THR A 130 20.70 -10.50 3.23
N ASN A 131 21.08 -10.80 4.48
CA ASN A 131 20.43 -11.88 5.24
C ASN A 131 18.95 -11.56 5.55
N LEU A 132 18.52 -10.28 5.53
CA LEU A 132 17.12 -9.91 5.69
C LEU A 132 16.25 -10.61 4.66
N THR A 133 16.69 -10.67 3.40
CA THR A 133 15.91 -11.27 2.33
C THR A 133 16.01 -12.80 2.34
N ARG A 134 16.95 -13.41 3.08
CA ARG A 134 17.17 -14.86 3.15
C ARG A 134 16.24 -15.60 4.12
N GLN A 135 15.75 -14.96 5.17
CA GLN A 135 15.02 -15.65 6.25
C GLN A 135 13.72 -16.32 5.77
N LEU A 136 13.68 -17.66 5.82
CA LEU A 136 12.52 -18.52 5.53
C LEU A 136 12.42 -19.68 6.54
N ALA A 137 12.16 -19.37 7.81
CA ALA A 137 11.44 -20.31 8.66
C ALA A 137 9.96 -19.91 8.64
N ARG A 138 9.10 -20.81 8.16
CA ARG A 138 7.64 -20.63 8.14
C ARG A 138 7.11 -20.72 9.57
N SER A 139 7.08 -19.61 10.31
CA SER A 139 6.14 -19.48 11.41
C SER A 139 4.81 -19.00 10.85
N ALA A 140 3.77 -19.81 11.06
CA ALA A 140 2.41 -19.54 10.64
C ALA A 140 1.82 -18.44 11.52
N SER A 141 2.11 -17.18 11.20
CA SER A 141 1.30 -16.04 11.65
C SER A 141 1.53 -14.84 10.72
N ASN A 142 1.09 -14.98 9.47
CA ASN A 142 0.97 -13.87 8.51
C ASN A 142 -0.34 -13.06 8.76
N ALA A 143 -0.80 -12.98 10.01
CA ALA A 143 -2.13 -12.46 10.32
C ALA A 143 -2.17 -10.94 10.55
N SER A 144 -1.02 -10.29 10.77
CA SER A 144 -0.99 -8.84 10.94
C SER A 144 -1.25 -8.12 9.61
N PRO A 145 -2.01 -7.01 9.63
CA PRO A 145 -2.12 -6.13 8.47
C PRO A 145 -0.73 -5.60 8.05
N LYS A 146 -0.60 -5.12 6.82
CA LYS A 146 0.65 -4.46 6.37
C LYS A 146 0.51 -2.95 6.55
N PRO A 147 1.61 -2.22 6.82
CA PRO A 147 1.59 -0.76 6.87
C PRO A 147 1.11 -0.18 5.52
N PRO A 148 0.14 0.75 5.51
CA PRO A 148 -0.49 1.21 4.27
C PRO A 148 0.48 1.89 3.28
N PHE A 149 1.47 2.63 3.79
CA PHE A 149 2.32 3.51 2.97
C PHE A 149 3.76 3.01 2.79
N MET A 150 4.02 1.72 3.01
CA MET A 150 5.40 1.18 2.98
C MET A 150 6.13 1.40 1.64
N VAL A 151 5.45 1.16 0.50
CA VAL A 151 6.03 1.36 -0.84
C VAL A 151 6.25 2.85 -1.13
N PRO A 152 5.23 3.74 -0.98
CA PRO A 152 5.42 5.19 -1.09
C PRO A 152 6.61 5.73 -0.28
N ALA A 153 6.73 5.29 0.98
CA ALA A 153 7.76 5.78 1.89
C ALA A 153 9.17 5.41 1.42
N VAL A 154 9.37 4.14 1.04
CA VAL A 154 10.67 3.68 0.55
C VAL A 154 11.00 4.36 -0.77
N LEU A 155 10.04 4.47 -1.69
CA LEU A 155 10.23 5.16 -2.96
C LEU A 155 10.71 6.60 -2.75
N GLU A 156 10.06 7.35 -1.86
CA GLU A 156 10.44 8.72 -1.52
C GLU A 156 11.84 8.81 -0.90
N ALA A 157 12.18 7.90 0.01
CA ALA A 157 13.50 7.85 0.62
C ALA A 157 14.60 7.51 -0.39
N LEU A 158 14.35 6.55 -1.29
CA LEU A 158 15.29 6.18 -2.35
C LEU A 158 15.49 7.33 -3.34
N LYS A 159 14.42 8.04 -3.72
CA LYS A 159 14.52 9.23 -4.58
C LYS A 159 15.31 10.37 -3.95
N SER A 160 15.29 10.46 -2.62
CA SER A 160 16.07 11.46 -1.86
C SER A 160 17.52 11.04 -1.63
N SER A 161 17.88 9.79 -1.94
CA SER A 161 19.26 9.31 -1.84
C SER A 161 20.08 9.76 -3.05
N GLU A 162 21.27 10.29 -2.79
CA GLU A 162 22.21 10.70 -3.84
C GLU A 162 22.68 9.52 -4.70
N ASP A 163 22.96 8.38 -4.05
CA ASP A 163 23.45 7.17 -4.71
C ASP A 163 22.34 6.44 -5.49
N TRP A 164 21.14 6.34 -4.91
CA TRP A 164 20.08 5.48 -5.44
C TRP A 164 19.04 6.26 -6.27
N GLY A 165 18.79 7.53 -5.97
CA GLY A 165 17.75 8.35 -6.60
C GLY A 165 17.79 8.36 -8.14
N PRO A 166 18.96 8.52 -8.78
CA PRO A 166 19.09 8.48 -10.25
C PRO A 166 18.76 7.12 -10.89
N LEU A 167 18.79 6.04 -10.11
CA LEU A 167 18.54 4.67 -10.57
C LEU A 167 17.07 4.26 -10.43
N VAL A 168 16.29 5.00 -9.63
CA VAL A 168 14.89 4.71 -9.35
C VAL A 168 14.00 5.28 -10.44
N VAL A 169 13.09 4.45 -10.98
CA VAL A 169 12.16 4.85 -12.04
C VAL A 169 10.75 4.36 -11.71
N VAL A 170 9.78 5.26 -11.71
CA VAL A 170 8.34 4.92 -11.74
C VAL A 170 7.93 4.84 -13.20
N VAL A 171 7.40 3.69 -13.62
CA VAL A 171 7.12 3.40 -15.03
C VAL A 171 5.63 3.53 -15.34
N PRO A 172 5.23 3.87 -16.58
CA PRO A 172 3.83 3.97 -16.97
C PRO A 172 3.22 2.57 -17.22
N GLY A 173 3.37 1.68 -16.23
CA GLY A 173 2.98 0.27 -16.26
C GLY A 173 3.37 -0.42 -14.96
N GLU A 174 3.57 -1.72 -15.00
CA GLU A 174 4.06 -2.50 -13.85
C GLU A 174 5.58 -2.65 -13.87
N ALA A 175 6.19 -2.61 -12.69
CA ALA A 175 7.63 -2.65 -12.54
C ALA A 175 8.25 -3.95 -13.08
N ASP A 176 7.58 -5.08 -12.85
CA ASP A 176 8.03 -6.42 -13.25
C ASP A 176 8.24 -6.53 -14.77
N MET A 177 7.31 -6.01 -15.56
CA MET A 177 7.36 -5.98 -17.01
C MET A 177 8.51 -5.12 -17.54
N TYR A 178 8.72 -3.94 -16.95
CA TYR A 178 9.83 -3.06 -17.32
C TYR A 178 11.19 -3.63 -16.89
N CYS A 179 11.26 -4.30 -15.74
CA CYS A 179 12.46 -5.04 -15.34
C CYS A 179 12.81 -6.10 -16.39
N ALA A 180 11.82 -6.84 -16.86
CA ALA A 180 12.02 -7.88 -17.84
C ALA A 180 12.50 -7.34 -19.19
N GLN A 181 11.91 -6.22 -19.65
CA GLN A 181 12.32 -5.58 -20.90
C GLN A 181 13.75 -5.04 -20.83
N ASP A 182 14.14 -4.37 -19.75
CA ASP A 182 15.52 -3.89 -19.57
C ASP A 182 16.52 -5.06 -19.64
N ILE A 183 16.24 -6.16 -18.94
CA ILE A 183 17.09 -7.35 -18.98
C ILE A 183 17.10 -8.00 -20.38
N LYS A 184 15.98 -8.03 -21.09
CA LYS A 184 15.89 -8.57 -22.45
C LYS A 184 16.80 -7.81 -23.43
N GLU A 185 16.86 -6.48 -23.30
CA GLU A 185 17.64 -5.61 -24.18
C GLU A 185 19.13 -5.60 -23.81
N ASN A 186 19.43 -5.58 -22.51
CA ASN A 186 20.78 -5.28 -22.00
C ASN A 186 21.48 -6.46 -21.33
N GLY A 187 20.77 -7.58 -21.12
CA GLY A 187 21.22 -8.74 -20.34
C GLY A 187 21.32 -8.45 -18.84
N GLY A 188 21.79 -9.45 -18.07
CA GLY A 188 22.03 -9.34 -16.63
C GLY A 188 21.05 -10.15 -15.78
N THR A 189 20.98 -9.82 -14.49
CA THR A 189 20.16 -10.55 -13.51
C THR A 189 19.00 -9.69 -12.99
N LEU A 190 17.77 -10.17 -13.16
CA LEU A 190 16.57 -9.58 -12.56
C LEU A 190 16.41 -10.08 -11.12
N LEU A 191 16.36 -9.18 -10.13
CA LEU A 191 16.07 -9.50 -8.74
C LEU A 191 14.60 -9.22 -8.39
N THR A 192 13.86 -10.25 -7.96
CA THR A 192 12.40 -10.14 -7.69
C THR A 192 11.92 -11.13 -6.61
N SER A 193 10.64 -11.03 -6.25
CA SER A 193 9.87 -12.08 -5.57
C SER A 193 8.74 -12.64 -6.44
N ASP A 194 8.48 -12.08 -7.62
CA ASP A 194 7.39 -12.54 -8.49
C ASP A 194 7.86 -13.73 -9.34
N SER A 195 7.16 -14.85 -9.19
CA SER A 195 7.45 -16.06 -9.95
C SER A 195 6.90 -16.04 -11.37
N ASP A 196 5.98 -15.13 -11.70
CA ASP A 196 5.46 -14.98 -13.05
C ASP A 196 6.57 -14.55 -14.02
N LEU A 197 7.63 -13.91 -13.52
CA LEU A 197 8.82 -13.55 -14.31
C LEU A 197 9.67 -14.75 -14.78
N LEU A 198 9.43 -15.97 -14.27
CA LEU A 198 10.15 -17.17 -14.73
C LEU A 198 9.76 -17.62 -16.14
N ILE A 199 8.60 -17.21 -16.64
CA ILE A 199 8.15 -17.49 -18.00
C ILE A 199 8.33 -16.31 -18.94
N GLN A 200 8.83 -15.20 -18.42
CA GLN A 200 9.04 -13.99 -19.19
C GLN A 200 10.30 -14.11 -20.05
N ASN A 201 10.23 -13.64 -21.30
CA ASN A 201 11.39 -13.65 -22.17
C ASN A 201 12.38 -12.55 -21.76
N LEU A 202 13.45 -12.94 -21.07
CA LEU A 202 14.54 -12.07 -20.62
C LEU A 202 15.74 -12.03 -21.59
N GLY A 203 15.59 -12.56 -22.81
CA GLY A 203 16.69 -12.69 -23.76
C GLY A 203 17.71 -13.77 -23.36
N ILE A 204 18.66 -14.05 -24.27
CA ILE A 204 19.64 -15.13 -24.10
C ILE A 204 20.67 -14.87 -22.98
N LYS A 205 20.88 -13.60 -22.63
CA LYS A 205 21.83 -13.17 -21.58
C LYS A 205 21.13 -12.77 -20.28
N GLY A 206 19.82 -13.01 -20.18
CA GLY A 206 19.01 -12.63 -19.03
C GLY A 206 18.67 -13.81 -18.14
N CYS A 207 18.65 -13.57 -16.83
CA CYS A 207 18.18 -14.54 -15.86
C CYS A 207 17.45 -13.88 -14.70
N VAL A 208 16.61 -14.67 -14.02
CA VAL A 208 15.95 -14.27 -12.77
C VAL A 208 16.72 -14.81 -11.58
N SER A 209 16.80 -14.02 -10.51
CA SER A 209 17.14 -14.48 -9.18
C SER A 209 16.14 -13.96 -8.16
N PHE A 210 15.73 -14.80 -7.21
CA PHE A 210 14.86 -14.36 -6.14
C PHE A 210 15.66 -13.75 -4.98
N PHE A 211 15.09 -12.74 -4.30
CA PHE A 211 15.81 -12.07 -3.20
C PHE A 211 16.24 -13.01 -2.07
N TRP A 212 15.55 -14.13 -1.86
CA TRP A 212 15.89 -15.12 -0.83
C TRP A 212 16.96 -16.13 -1.24
N ASP A 213 17.35 -16.14 -2.51
CA ASP A 213 18.38 -17.01 -3.05
C ASP A 213 19.76 -16.32 -3.12
N ILE A 214 19.87 -15.07 -2.65
CA ILE A 214 21.14 -14.35 -2.51
C ILE A 214 21.81 -14.78 -1.21
N VAL A 215 23.05 -15.26 -1.31
CA VAL A 215 23.82 -15.79 -0.18
C VAL A 215 25.28 -15.32 -0.22
N PRO A 216 25.92 -15.05 0.93
CA PRO A 216 27.36 -14.81 0.98
C PRO A 216 28.13 -16.12 0.70
N VAL A 217 29.29 -16.03 0.04
CA VAL A 217 30.13 -17.19 -0.34
C VAL A 217 30.70 -17.91 0.89
N ASP A 218 31.21 -17.18 1.89
CA ASP A 218 31.69 -17.73 3.18
C ASP A 218 31.98 -16.58 4.17
N PRO A 219 31.38 -16.56 5.39
CA PRO A 219 31.66 -15.54 6.40
C PRO A 219 33.08 -15.61 7.00
N THR A 220 33.86 -16.66 6.74
CA THR A 220 35.24 -16.84 7.25
C THR A 220 36.32 -16.45 6.25
N SER A 221 35.95 -16.18 5.00
CA SER A 221 36.88 -15.76 3.95
C SER A 221 36.99 -14.23 3.90
N ASN A 222 38.20 -13.72 3.67
CA ASN A 222 38.44 -12.28 3.43
C ASN A 222 37.86 -11.79 2.07
N LYS A 223 37.28 -12.67 1.25
CA LYS A 223 36.55 -12.30 0.04
C LYS A 223 35.06 -12.21 0.36
N SER A 224 34.57 -10.96 0.40
CA SER A 224 33.15 -10.64 0.52
C SER A 224 32.49 -10.80 -0.85
N ASP A 225 32.34 -12.05 -1.30
CA ASP A 225 31.66 -12.37 -2.57
C ASP A 225 30.23 -12.85 -2.28
N MET A 226 29.30 -12.53 -3.18
CA MET A 226 27.90 -12.98 -3.14
C MET A 226 27.60 -13.98 -4.25
N LEU A 227 26.82 -15.00 -3.93
CA LEU A 227 26.20 -15.91 -4.89
C LEU A 227 24.70 -15.65 -4.96
N ALA A 228 24.13 -15.98 -6.11
CA ALA A 228 22.69 -15.99 -6.29
C ALA A 228 22.29 -17.21 -7.14
N MET A 229 21.12 -17.79 -6.86
CA MET A 229 20.52 -18.77 -7.77
C MET A 229 20.02 -18.03 -9.00
N LYS A 230 20.63 -18.28 -10.15
CA LYS A 230 20.23 -17.70 -11.44
C LYS A 230 19.44 -18.71 -12.26
N ILE A 231 18.32 -18.27 -12.78
CA ILE A 231 17.38 -19.08 -13.56
C ILE A 231 17.24 -18.44 -14.94
N SER A 232 17.80 -19.10 -15.96
CA SER A 232 17.71 -18.70 -17.37
C SER A 232 16.59 -19.46 -18.06
N LEU A 233 15.64 -18.72 -18.65
CA LEU A 233 14.56 -19.31 -19.44
C LEU A 233 15.10 -20.10 -20.63
N HIS A 234 16.15 -19.57 -21.29
CA HIS A 234 16.77 -20.20 -22.45
C HIS A 234 17.42 -21.54 -22.08
N ASP A 235 18.21 -21.57 -21.01
CA ASP A 235 18.87 -22.78 -20.52
C ASP A 235 17.87 -23.86 -20.12
N ILE A 236 16.74 -23.47 -19.52
CA ILE A 236 15.66 -24.39 -19.18
C ILE A 236 15.02 -24.95 -20.44
N ASN A 237 14.70 -24.10 -21.41
CA ASN A 237 14.11 -24.55 -22.67
C ASN A 237 15.02 -25.56 -23.38
N ASP A 238 16.33 -25.30 -23.42
CA ASP A 238 17.29 -26.21 -24.05
C ASP A 238 17.40 -27.54 -23.29
N ARG A 239 17.57 -27.49 -21.96
CA ARG A 239 17.62 -28.71 -21.12
C ARG A 239 16.35 -29.55 -21.21
N LEU A 240 15.20 -28.89 -21.42
CA LEU A 240 13.91 -29.55 -21.58
C LEU A 240 13.54 -29.80 -23.05
N GLY A 241 14.41 -29.49 -24.03
CA GLY A 241 14.10 -29.70 -25.45
C GLY A 241 12.84 -28.98 -25.92
N LEU A 242 12.57 -27.78 -25.39
CA LEU A 242 11.36 -26.98 -25.65
C LEU A 242 11.59 -25.83 -26.65
N THR A 243 12.82 -25.63 -27.11
CA THR A 243 13.29 -24.42 -27.81
C THR A 243 12.46 -24.07 -29.06
N ASN A 244 11.96 -25.07 -29.80
CA ASN A 244 11.22 -24.86 -31.05
C ASN A 244 9.72 -25.16 -30.94
N ILE A 245 9.20 -25.38 -29.73
CA ILE A 245 7.82 -25.83 -29.50
C ILE A 245 7.06 -24.93 -28.53
N GLY A 246 7.44 -23.66 -28.43
CA GLY A 246 6.77 -22.65 -27.58
C GLY A 246 7.36 -22.49 -26.18
N GLY A 247 8.43 -23.24 -25.85
CA GLY A 247 9.19 -23.06 -24.61
C GLY A 247 8.37 -23.27 -23.33
N LEU A 248 8.94 -22.78 -22.23
CA LEU A 248 8.31 -22.73 -20.92
C LEU A 248 6.98 -21.95 -20.87
N PRO A 249 6.77 -20.87 -21.65
CA PRO A 249 5.47 -20.22 -21.76
C PRO A 249 4.35 -21.17 -22.20
N ARG A 250 4.60 -22.05 -23.19
CA ARG A 250 3.61 -23.07 -23.59
C ARG A 250 3.35 -24.08 -22.48
N VAL A 251 4.39 -24.51 -21.77
CA VAL A 251 4.24 -25.42 -20.61
C VAL A 251 3.37 -24.78 -19.53
N ALA A 252 3.57 -23.49 -19.26
CA ALA A 252 2.74 -22.70 -18.35
C ALA A 252 1.28 -22.63 -18.80
N PHE A 253 1.03 -22.31 -20.07
CA PHE A 253 -0.30 -22.28 -20.67
C PHE A 253 -1.01 -23.63 -20.55
N GLU A 254 -0.36 -24.72 -20.95
CA GLU A 254 -0.90 -26.09 -20.89
C GLU A 254 -1.21 -26.52 -19.45
N LYS A 255 -0.34 -26.15 -18.51
CA LYS A 255 -0.56 -26.40 -17.10
C LYS A 255 -1.80 -25.68 -16.58
N LEU A 256 -2.01 -24.42 -16.97
CA LEU A 256 -3.17 -23.63 -16.57
C LEU A 256 -4.46 -24.16 -17.21
N LYS A 257 -4.44 -24.39 -18.53
CA LYS A 257 -5.58 -24.89 -19.31
C LYS A 257 -6.02 -26.29 -18.85
N GLY A 258 -5.07 -27.22 -18.71
CA GLY A 258 -5.35 -28.61 -18.36
C GLY A 258 -5.29 -28.94 -16.87
N ARG A 259 -5.02 -27.96 -16.00
CA ARG A 259 -4.89 -28.13 -14.53
C ARG A 259 -3.98 -29.31 -14.13
N MET A 260 -2.87 -29.50 -14.84
CA MET A 260 -2.00 -30.67 -14.68
C MET A 260 -0.70 -30.38 -13.89
N SER A 261 0.10 -31.42 -13.65
CA SER A 261 1.44 -31.27 -13.04
C SER A 261 2.41 -30.62 -14.03
N PHE A 262 3.54 -30.11 -13.53
CA PHE A 262 4.58 -29.52 -14.39
C PHE A 262 5.13 -30.57 -15.38
N ASP A 263 5.50 -31.75 -14.89
CA ASP A 263 6.08 -32.79 -15.75
C ASP A 263 5.06 -33.29 -16.79
N ALA A 264 3.77 -33.39 -16.43
CA ALA A 264 2.71 -33.73 -17.39
C ALA A 264 2.54 -32.64 -18.47
N ALA A 265 2.62 -31.36 -18.11
CA ALA A 265 2.56 -30.26 -19.08
C ALA A 265 3.78 -30.24 -20.02
N VAL A 266 4.97 -30.58 -19.51
CA VAL A 266 6.19 -30.73 -20.33
C VAL A 266 6.01 -31.86 -21.34
N GLN A 267 5.54 -33.05 -20.91
CA GLN A 267 5.32 -34.16 -21.83
C GLN A 267 4.24 -33.82 -22.87
N ARG A 268 3.11 -33.25 -22.45
CA ARG A 268 2.07 -32.78 -23.36
C ARG A 268 2.60 -31.79 -24.40
N THR A 269 3.47 -30.87 -24.00
CA THR A 269 4.08 -29.90 -24.91
C THR A 269 4.95 -30.57 -25.98
N ARG A 270 5.67 -31.64 -25.61
CA ARG A 270 6.54 -32.41 -26.52
C ARG A 270 5.77 -33.35 -27.45
N ASP A 271 4.76 -34.03 -26.91
CA ASP A 271 4.03 -35.09 -27.61
C ASP A 271 2.84 -34.56 -28.43
N SER A 272 2.38 -33.33 -28.16
CA SER A 272 1.24 -32.75 -28.84
C SER A 272 1.58 -32.33 -30.28
N HIS A 273 0.82 -32.89 -31.23
CA HIS A 273 0.79 -32.49 -32.64
C HIS A 273 -0.21 -31.36 -32.92
N GLU A 274 -0.90 -30.83 -31.90
CA GLU A 274 -1.82 -29.71 -32.06
C GLU A 274 -1.03 -28.43 -32.35
N ASP A 275 -1.52 -27.61 -33.29
CA ASP A 275 -0.94 -26.32 -33.64
C ASP A 275 -1.32 -25.24 -32.60
N ILE A 276 -0.86 -25.45 -31.37
CA ILE A 276 -1.14 -24.56 -30.23
C ILE A 276 -0.47 -23.20 -30.42
N LEU A 277 0.67 -23.16 -31.12
CA LEU A 277 1.39 -21.91 -31.35
C LEU A 277 0.54 -20.91 -32.12
N ASN A 278 -0.31 -21.36 -33.05
CA ASN A 278 -1.23 -20.49 -33.78
C ASN A 278 -2.63 -20.41 -33.15
N SER A 279 -2.84 -21.01 -31.97
CA SER A 279 -4.14 -20.92 -31.30
C SER A 279 -4.39 -19.53 -30.72
N PRO A 280 -5.60 -18.97 -30.88
CA PRO A 280 -5.92 -17.63 -30.39
C PRO A 280 -5.79 -17.53 -28.87
N GLU A 281 -6.11 -18.60 -28.12
CA GLU A 281 -5.98 -18.60 -26.66
C GLU A 281 -4.53 -18.55 -26.18
N TYR A 282 -3.61 -19.17 -26.93
CA TYR A 282 -2.18 -19.11 -26.60
C TYR A 282 -1.57 -17.78 -26.99
N GLN A 283 -1.97 -17.21 -28.13
CA GLN A 283 -1.54 -15.85 -28.52
C GLN A 283 -2.00 -14.81 -27.51
N ALA A 284 -3.28 -14.85 -27.09
CA ALA A 284 -3.78 -13.99 -26.02
C ALA A 284 -3.03 -14.18 -24.68
N PHE A 285 -2.60 -15.41 -24.38
CA PHE A 285 -1.75 -15.67 -23.21
C PHE A 285 -0.36 -15.01 -23.34
N LEU A 286 0.27 -15.08 -24.52
CA LEU A 286 1.57 -14.44 -24.78
C LEU A 286 1.48 -12.92 -24.79
N GLU A 287 0.43 -12.35 -25.37
CA GLU A 287 0.19 -10.90 -25.35
C GLU A 287 0.08 -10.36 -23.91
N GLY A 288 -0.43 -11.17 -22.97
CA GLY A 288 -0.45 -10.85 -21.54
C GLY A 288 0.93 -10.82 -20.87
N LEU A 289 1.96 -11.35 -21.54
CA LEU A 289 3.37 -11.32 -21.12
C LEU A 289 4.16 -10.23 -21.84
N GLU A 290 3.58 -9.47 -22.76
CA GLU A 290 4.31 -8.37 -23.41
C GLU A 290 4.15 -7.06 -22.64
N VAL A 291 5.20 -6.23 -22.68
CA VAL A 291 5.13 -4.88 -22.12
C VAL A 291 4.23 -4.04 -23.01
N LYS A 292 3.26 -3.36 -22.40
CA LYS A 292 2.39 -2.41 -23.10
C LYS A 292 2.77 -0.99 -22.71
N ASP A 293 3.02 -0.17 -23.73
CA ASP A 293 3.22 1.26 -23.56
C ASP A 293 1.84 1.94 -23.59
N TYR A 294 1.40 2.40 -22.42
CA TYR A 294 0.12 3.09 -22.28
C TYR A 294 0.19 4.57 -22.63
N ILE A 295 1.38 5.16 -22.56
CA ILE A 295 1.59 6.57 -22.88
C ILE A 295 2.67 6.62 -23.97
N PRO A 296 2.48 7.40 -25.05
CA PRO A 296 3.49 7.54 -26.08
C PRO A 296 4.84 8.00 -25.51
N SER A 297 5.94 7.40 -25.98
CA SER A 297 7.30 7.63 -25.47
C SER A 297 7.79 9.09 -25.51
N HIS A 298 7.17 9.92 -26.35
CA HIS A 298 7.47 11.35 -26.49
C HIS A 298 6.57 12.25 -25.65
N HIS A 299 5.57 11.70 -24.95
CA HIS A 299 4.64 12.50 -24.17
C HIS A 299 5.35 13.14 -22.97
N PRO A 300 5.26 14.48 -22.78
CA PRO A 300 6.05 15.18 -21.76
C PRO A 300 5.75 14.74 -20.32
N VAL A 301 4.54 14.22 -20.06
CA VAL A 301 4.16 13.72 -18.73
C VAL A 301 5.10 12.64 -18.20
N LEU A 302 5.73 11.84 -19.07
CA LEU A 302 6.65 10.77 -18.67
C LEU A 302 7.80 11.31 -17.80
N ALA A 303 8.26 12.54 -18.06
CA ALA A 303 9.31 13.18 -17.29
C ALA A 303 8.91 13.44 -15.83
N VAL A 304 7.62 13.73 -15.58
CA VAL A 304 7.10 13.99 -14.23
C VAL A 304 6.57 12.71 -13.55
N LEU A 305 6.01 11.75 -14.30
CA LEU A 305 5.52 10.47 -13.76
C LEU A 305 6.58 9.73 -12.94
N SER A 306 7.84 9.78 -13.39
CA SER A 306 8.98 9.14 -12.73
C SER A 306 9.22 9.59 -11.27
N LYS A 307 8.58 10.69 -10.84
CA LYS A 307 8.70 11.30 -9.51
C LYS A 307 7.46 11.08 -8.63
N LEU A 308 6.40 10.49 -9.16
CA LEU A 308 5.12 10.37 -8.48
C LEU A 308 5.07 9.13 -7.60
N ASP A 309 4.13 9.12 -6.67
CA ASP A 309 3.68 7.87 -6.05
C ASP A 309 2.95 7.00 -7.11
N PRO A 310 3.09 5.66 -7.05
CA PRO A 310 2.44 4.74 -7.98
C PRO A 310 0.95 4.99 -8.20
N ARG A 311 0.20 5.32 -7.15
CA ARG A 311 -1.25 5.53 -7.23
C ARG A 311 -1.61 6.85 -7.90
N ILE A 312 -0.79 7.88 -7.68
CA ILE A 312 -1.01 9.17 -8.33
C ILE A 312 -0.60 9.09 -9.80
N SER A 313 0.51 8.40 -10.11
CA SER A 313 0.87 8.06 -11.49
C SER A 313 -0.25 7.32 -12.21
N GLU A 314 -0.88 6.33 -11.54
CA GLU A 314 -1.97 5.54 -12.13
C GLU A 314 -3.16 6.42 -12.52
N VAL A 315 -3.59 7.34 -11.65
CA VAL A 315 -4.72 8.25 -11.93
C VAL A 315 -4.38 9.28 -13.02
N VAL A 316 -3.13 9.77 -13.07
CA VAL A 316 -2.66 10.66 -14.14
C VAL A 316 -2.66 9.96 -15.49
N ILE A 317 -2.27 8.68 -15.54
CA ILE A 317 -2.31 7.90 -16.78
C ILE A 317 -3.76 7.57 -17.16
N GLN A 318 -4.60 7.18 -16.19
CA GLN A 318 -6.02 6.92 -16.44
C GLN A 318 -6.72 8.11 -17.13
N ILE A 319 -6.51 9.33 -16.65
CA ILE A 319 -7.20 10.50 -17.23
C ILE A 319 -6.75 10.82 -18.65
N LEU A 320 -5.48 10.57 -18.99
CA LEU A 320 -4.96 10.76 -20.35
C LEU A 320 -5.49 9.68 -21.30
N LEU A 321 -5.55 8.43 -20.85
CA LEU A 321 -6.06 7.30 -21.65
C LEU A 321 -7.56 7.42 -21.95
N LEU A 322 -8.35 7.88 -20.98
CA LEU A 322 -9.80 8.02 -21.18
C LEU A 322 -10.16 9.08 -22.24
N GLU A 323 -9.29 10.07 -22.46
CA GLU A 323 -9.47 11.06 -23.54
C GLU A 323 -9.29 10.44 -24.93
N GLU A 324 -8.29 9.56 -25.09
CA GLU A 324 -8.00 8.90 -26.37
C GLU A 324 -9.12 7.95 -26.78
N ILE A 325 -9.67 7.17 -25.84
CA ILE A 325 -10.74 6.18 -26.10
C ILE A 325 -12.01 6.85 -26.66
N GLU A 326 -12.39 8.01 -26.14
CA GLU A 326 -13.58 8.73 -26.62
C GLU A 326 -13.33 9.50 -27.93
N ALA A 327 -12.09 9.89 -28.21
CA ALA A 327 -11.72 10.52 -29.48
C ALA A 327 -11.75 9.54 -30.68
N GLU A 328 -11.50 8.24 -30.43
CA GLU A 328 -11.40 7.19 -31.45
C GLU A 328 -12.68 6.37 -31.68
N SER A 329 -13.80 6.70 -31.01
CA SER A 329 -15.02 5.88 -31.07
C SER A 329 -15.82 6.03 -32.38
N THR A 330 -15.47 5.24 -33.39
CA THR A 330 -16.42 4.56 -34.30
C THR A 330 -16.16 3.06 -34.21
N GLU A 331 -16.99 2.34 -33.44
CA GLU A 331 -16.96 0.88 -33.27
C GLU A 331 -15.64 0.30 -32.71
N VAL A 332 -15.37 0.52 -31.42
CA VAL A 332 -14.40 -0.30 -30.67
C VAL A 332 -15.12 -1.48 -30.02
N ASP A 333 -14.59 -2.69 -30.17
CA ASP A 333 -15.08 -3.91 -29.53
C ASP A 333 -14.93 -3.81 -28.00
N VAL A 334 -16.01 -3.38 -27.36
CA VAL A 334 -16.19 -3.17 -25.91
C VAL A 334 -15.90 -4.44 -25.09
N THR A 335 -15.69 -5.59 -25.72
CA THR A 335 -15.43 -6.86 -25.03
C THR A 335 -13.98 -7.07 -24.57
N THR A 336 -13.01 -6.21 -24.94
CA THR A 336 -11.59 -6.37 -24.57
C THR A 336 -11.04 -5.40 -23.52
N LEU A 337 -11.81 -4.38 -23.12
CA LEU A 337 -11.44 -3.44 -22.05
C LEU A 337 -12.17 -3.78 -20.74
N ARG A 338 -11.57 -4.61 -19.89
CA ARG A 338 -11.94 -4.64 -18.45
C ARG A 338 -10.89 -3.94 -17.61
N GLY A 339 -10.76 -2.63 -17.78
CA GLY A 339 -10.25 -1.68 -16.78
C GLY A 339 -11.42 -0.84 -16.25
N PRO A 340 -11.23 0.19 -15.43
CA PRO A 340 -12.36 1.02 -15.04
C PRO A 340 -12.77 1.86 -16.24
N GLU A 341 -14.00 1.68 -16.72
CA GLU A 341 -14.66 2.54 -17.73
C GLU A 341 -14.84 3.99 -17.23
N THR A 342 -14.30 4.32 -16.06
CA THR A 342 -14.48 5.56 -15.31
C THR A 342 -13.20 5.90 -14.55
N LEU A 343 -12.98 7.18 -14.26
CA LEU A 343 -11.84 7.60 -13.46
C LEU A 343 -11.92 6.99 -12.05
N SER A 344 -10.82 6.42 -11.56
CA SER A 344 -10.83 5.72 -10.27
C SER A 344 -9.46 5.65 -9.59
N ILE A 345 -9.45 5.44 -8.27
CA ILE A 345 -8.23 5.31 -7.48
C ILE A 345 -8.37 4.27 -6.37
N PHE A 346 -7.35 3.42 -6.22
CA PHE A 346 -7.22 2.49 -5.09
C PHE A 346 -6.45 3.14 -3.94
N LEU A 347 -7.18 3.59 -2.92
CA LEU A 347 -6.57 4.14 -1.71
C LEU A 347 -5.97 3.01 -0.84
N PRO A 348 -4.85 3.25 -0.15
CA PRO A 348 -4.32 2.29 0.82
C PRO A 348 -5.36 1.90 1.87
N ILE A 349 -5.44 0.60 2.18
CA ILE A 349 -6.29 0.11 3.26
C ILE A 349 -5.66 0.49 4.58
N MET A 350 -6.39 1.25 5.38
CA MET A 350 -5.94 1.71 6.68
C MET A 350 -6.17 0.66 7.76
N ILE A 351 -5.34 0.68 8.80
CA ILE A 351 -5.59 -0.07 10.03
C ILE A 351 -6.51 0.79 10.89
N GLU A 352 -7.82 0.60 10.72
CA GLU A 352 -8.84 1.45 11.30
C GLU A 352 -9.97 0.64 11.96
N ASN A 353 -10.75 1.26 12.85
CA ASN A 353 -11.99 0.67 13.34
C ASN A 353 -13.09 0.74 12.26
N HIS A 354 -13.56 -0.42 11.80
CA HIS A 354 -14.56 -0.54 10.73
C HIS A 354 -16.00 -0.22 11.16
N ASP A 355 -16.26 -0.10 12.45
CA ASP A 355 -17.55 0.36 12.97
C ASP A 355 -17.70 1.90 12.89
N LYS A 356 -16.58 2.61 12.65
CA LYS A 356 -16.54 4.06 12.43
C LYS A 356 -16.53 4.37 10.92
N LYS A 357 -16.79 5.63 10.58
CA LYS A 357 -16.61 6.11 9.19
C LYS A 357 -15.13 6.01 8.82
N SER A 358 -14.84 5.62 7.58
CA SER A 358 -13.45 5.44 7.14
C SER A 358 -12.60 6.69 7.33
N ALA A 359 -11.33 6.48 7.69
CA ALA A 359 -10.29 7.46 7.94
C ALA A 359 -10.09 8.46 6.79
N TRP A 360 -10.43 8.06 5.56
CA TRP A 360 -10.37 8.90 4.37
C TRP A 360 -11.47 9.97 4.31
N THR A 361 -12.50 9.89 5.16
CA THR A 361 -13.72 10.70 5.02
C THR A 361 -13.48 12.17 5.34
N GLY A 362 -12.83 12.49 6.46
CA GLY A 362 -12.61 13.89 6.88
C GLY A 362 -11.71 14.69 5.93
N SER A 363 -10.89 14.03 5.13
CA SER A 363 -9.93 14.65 4.21
C SER A 363 -10.37 14.64 2.73
N THR A 364 -11.67 14.40 2.47
CA THR A 364 -12.22 14.28 1.10
C THR A 364 -12.02 15.55 0.28
N ILE A 365 -12.23 16.74 0.86
CA ILE A 365 -12.06 18.03 0.16
C ILE A 365 -10.66 18.19 -0.41
N SER A 366 -9.62 17.78 0.34
CA SER A 366 -8.23 17.85 -0.12
C SER A 366 -8.02 17.03 -1.41
N ARG A 367 -8.63 15.85 -1.50
CA ARG A 367 -8.53 15.00 -2.70
C ARG A 367 -9.39 15.53 -3.84
N GLN A 368 -10.60 16.03 -3.56
CA GLN A 368 -11.48 16.67 -4.55
C GLN A 368 -10.82 17.85 -5.27
N ILE A 369 -10.06 18.69 -4.55
CA ILE A 369 -9.24 19.75 -5.15
C ILE A 369 -8.27 19.13 -6.16
N GLY A 370 -7.53 18.10 -5.75
CA GLY A 370 -6.60 17.38 -6.63
C GLY A 370 -7.32 16.84 -7.88
N TYR A 371 -8.40 16.10 -7.71
CA TYR A 371 -9.15 15.51 -8.83
C TYR A 371 -9.72 16.56 -9.80
N SER A 372 -10.21 17.69 -9.29
CA SER A 372 -10.73 18.77 -10.15
C SER A 372 -9.61 19.43 -10.96
N ILE A 373 -8.48 19.73 -10.33
CA ILE A 373 -7.32 20.32 -11.02
C ILE A 373 -6.70 19.34 -12.02
N LEU A 374 -6.70 18.03 -11.72
CA LEU A 374 -6.22 16.98 -12.63
C LEU A 374 -6.91 17.03 -14.01
N GLN A 375 -8.22 17.33 -14.03
CA GLN A 375 -8.98 17.42 -15.29
C GLN A 375 -8.47 18.51 -16.23
N ARG A 376 -7.52 19.36 -15.84
CA ARG A 376 -6.85 20.30 -16.76
C ARG A 376 -5.85 19.62 -17.70
N LEU A 377 -5.49 18.36 -17.45
CA LEU A 377 -4.66 17.57 -18.36
C LEU A 377 -5.41 17.12 -19.62
N THR A 378 -6.74 17.21 -19.61
CA THR A 378 -7.62 16.71 -20.68
C THR A 378 -8.68 17.73 -21.05
N GLY A 379 -9.22 17.63 -22.28
CA GLY A 379 -10.42 18.36 -22.68
C GLY A 379 -11.71 17.87 -22.00
N GLN A 380 -11.69 16.63 -21.48
CA GLN A 380 -12.85 15.96 -20.89
C GLN A 380 -13.18 16.41 -19.47
N ARG A 381 -14.45 16.30 -19.10
CA ARG A 381 -14.92 16.65 -17.75
C ARG A 381 -15.67 15.50 -17.09
N TYR A 382 -15.14 15.04 -15.96
CA TYR A 382 -15.75 13.98 -15.15
C TYR A 382 -16.48 14.60 -13.96
N SER A 383 -17.72 14.19 -13.73
CA SER A 383 -18.51 14.62 -12.58
C SER A 383 -18.12 13.89 -11.29
N ALA A 384 -17.46 12.75 -11.40
CA ALA A 384 -17.06 11.94 -10.25
C ALA A 384 -15.83 11.06 -10.53
N ILE A 385 -15.20 10.63 -9.44
CA ILE A 385 -14.15 9.60 -9.39
C ILE A 385 -14.56 8.51 -8.41
N ILE A 386 -14.20 7.27 -8.69
CA ILE A 386 -14.45 6.14 -7.80
C ILE A 386 -13.24 5.90 -6.88
N GLU A 387 -13.43 6.07 -5.57
CA GLU A 387 -12.44 5.72 -4.56
C GLU A 387 -12.65 4.31 -4.02
N TYR A 388 -11.74 3.41 -4.37
CA TYR A 388 -11.66 2.08 -3.79
C TYR A 388 -10.85 2.13 -2.50
N ARG A 389 -11.57 2.17 -1.37
CA ARG A 389 -11.05 2.12 -0.01
C ARG A 389 -11.35 0.73 0.61
N THR A 390 -11.81 0.66 1.85
CA THR A 390 -12.45 -0.57 2.37
C THR A 390 -13.74 -0.88 1.62
N LEU A 391 -13.89 -2.13 1.17
CA LEU A 391 -15.11 -2.65 0.57
C LEU A 391 -15.96 -3.40 1.59
N ASP A 392 -17.28 -3.23 1.53
CA ASP A 392 -18.23 -4.05 2.28
C ASP A 392 -18.77 -5.18 1.39
N PRO A 393 -18.59 -6.46 1.77
CA PRO A 393 -19.07 -7.59 0.98
C PRO A 393 -20.58 -7.58 0.73
N SER A 394 -21.38 -6.91 1.58
CA SER A 394 -22.84 -6.88 1.49
C SER A 394 -23.42 -5.79 0.59
N THR A 395 -22.71 -4.68 0.33
CA THR A 395 -23.30 -3.47 -0.28
C THR A 395 -22.69 -3.12 -1.64
N ALA A 396 -22.27 -4.15 -2.37
CA ALA A 396 -21.62 -4.14 -3.69
C ALA A 396 -20.09 -3.89 -3.64
N LEU A 397 -19.38 -4.59 -4.52
CA LEU A 397 -17.95 -4.40 -4.84
C LEU A 397 -17.65 -3.03 -5.49
N ALA A 398 -18.60 -2.10 -5.41
CA ALA A 398 -18.48 -0.76 -5.95
C ALA A 398 -17.66 0.10 -4.98
N GLY A 399 -16.69 0.84 -5.51
CA GLY A 399 -15.97 1.84 -4.73
C GLY A 399 -16.90 2.99 -4.32
N ARG A 400 -16.39 3.92 -3.53
CA ARG A 400 -17.15 5.12 -3.15
C ARG A 400 -17.06 6.16 -4.27
N GLN A 401 -18.20 6.57 -4.81
CA GLN A 401 -18.25 7.70 -5.73
C GLN A 401 -18.00 9.01 -4.97
N ILE A 402 -17.02 9.78 -5.44
CA ILE A 402 -16.68 11.11 -4.95
C ILE A 402 -16.95 12.10 -6.07
N GLU A 403 -17.80 13.08 -5.80
CA GLU A 403 -18.10 14.16 -6.74
C GLU A 403 -16.86 15.02 -6.96
N ILE A 404 -16.61 15.42 -8.20
CA ILE A 404 -15.52 16.33 -8.51
C ILE A 404 -16.10 17.74 -8.63
N PRO A 405 -15.70 18.68 -7.76
CA PRO A 405 -16.24 20.03 -7.77
C PRO A 405 -15.88 20.76 -9.07
N ASN A 406 -16.74 21.68 -9.48
CA ASN A 406 -16.44 22.56 -10.61
C ASN A 406 -15.29 23.53 -10.27
N LEU A 407 -14.81 24.30 -11.26
CA LEU A 407 -13.64 25.15 -11.07
C LEU A 407 -13.87 26.27 -10.04
N GLU A 408 -15.06 26.87 -9.99
CA GLU A 408 -15.39 27.94 -9.06
C GLU A 408 -15.36 27.44 -7.61
N GLU A 409 -16.04 26.32 -7.35
CA GLU A 409 -16.04 25.65 -6.05
C GLU A 409 -14.63 25.19 -5.67
N THR A 410 -13.85 24.67 -6.62
CA THR A 410 -12.46 24.26 -6.41
C THR A 410 -11.57 25.43 -6.00
N ILE A 411 -11.73 26.60 -6.61
CA ILE A 411 -10.99 27.80 -6.25
C ILE A 411 -11.40 28.28 -4.84
N GLY A 412 -12.69 28.22 -4.49
CA GLY A 412 -13.18 28.49 -3.15
C GLY A 412 -12.57 27.56 -2.11
N ASN A 413 -12.61 26.25 -2.36
CA ASN A 413 -12.03 25.22 -1.50
C ASN A 413 -10.50 25.37 -1.34
N CYS A 414 -9.78 25.71 -2.41
CA CYS A 414 -8.35 26.04 -2.35
C CYS A 414 -8.09 27.24 -1.42
N THR A 415 -8.86 28.31 -1.58
CA THR A 415 -8.71 29.55 -0.78
C THR A 415 -8.96 29.28 0.70
N GLN A 416 -10.01 28.53 1.03
CA GLN A 416 -10.31 28.13 2.40
C GLN A 416 -9.19 27.25 2.97
N LEU A 417 -8.72 26.25 2.22
CA LEU A 417 -7.66 25.35 2.67
C LEU A 417 -6.34 26.09 2.93
N VAL A 418 -5.94 27.02 2.04
CA VAL A 418 -4.77 27.89 2.24
C VAL A 418 -4.93 28.70 3.53
N THR A 419 -6.09 29.36 3.71
CA THR A 419 -6.37 30.18 4.90
C THR A 419 -6.25 29.38 6.19
N VAL A 420 -6.80 28.16 6.23
CA VAL A 420 -6.71 27.28 7.40
C VAL A 420 -5.26 26.86 7.67
N LEU A 421 -4.52 26.44 6.65
CA LEU A 421 -3.12 26.06 6.79
C LEU A 421 -2.23 27.22 7.26
N GLU A 422 -2.51 28.44 6.84
CA GLU A 422 -1.80 29.64 7.30
C GLU A 422 -2.10 29.97 8.76
N LYS A 423 -3.38 29.93 9.16
CA LYS A 423 -3.79 30.12 10.56
C LYS A 423 -3.14 29.08 11.48
N ILE A 424 -3.13 27.82 11.06
CA ILE A 424 -2.50 26.74 11.82
C ILE A 424 -0.99 26.95 11.92
N ALA A 425 -0.34 27.34 10.82
CA ALA A 425 1.10 27.60 10.84
C ALA A 425 1.49 28.78 11.74
N ALA A 426 0.63 29.79 11.87
CA ALA A 426 0.83 30.90 12.79
C ALA A 426 0.59 30.51 14.26
N ALA A 427 -0.33 29.57 14.52
CA ALA A 427 -0.74 29.21 15.88
C ALA A 427 0.08 28.07 16.50
N PHE A 428 0.66 27.17 15.69
CA PHE A 428 1.31 25.96 16.17
C PHE A 428 2.78 25.85 15.72
N PRO A 429 3.66 25.26 16.56
CA PRO A 429 5.03 24.96 16.16
C PRO A 429 5.05 23.93 15.01
N PRO A 430 6.08 23.92 14.14
CA PRO A 430 6.14 23.03 12.97
C PRO A 430 5.86 21.55 13.28
N SER A 431 6.30 21.06 14.44
CA SER A 431 6.09 19.67 14.88
C SER A 431 4.62 19.31 15.15
N LEU A 432 3.72 20.29 15.33
CA LEU A 432 2.31 20.07 15.63
C LEU A 432 1.37 20.55 14.53
N GLN A 433 1.83 21.32 13.54
CA GLN A 433 0.97 21.94 12.52
C GLN A 433 0.13 20.92 11.75
N TRP A 434 0.72 19.83 11.30
CA TRP A 434 0.01 18.82 10.51
C TRP A 434 -0.96 17.97 11.35
N LEU A 435 -0.61 17.73 12.62
CA LEU A 435 -1.53 17.12 13.58
C LEU A 435 -2.70 18.06 13.87
N ALA A 436 -2.43 19.35 14.08
CA ALA A 436 -3.43 20.38 14.30
C ALA A 436 -4.41 20.46 13.12
N PHE A 437 -3.90 20.33 11.88
CA PHE A 437 -4.74 20.28 10.69
C PHE A 437 -5.63 19.03 10.63
N ALA A 438 -5.09 17.85 10.98
CA ALA A 438 -5.91 16.64 11.07
C ALA A 438 -6.99 16.74 12.16
N ILE A 439 -6.68 17.36 13.30
CA ILE A 439 -7.64 17.66 14.38
C ILE A 439 -8.70 18.66 13.92
N TYR A 440 -8.30 19.73 13.21
CA TYR A 440 -9.20 20.69 12.59
C TYR A 440 -10.21 19.97 11.69
N GLN A 441 -9.75 19.09 10.80
CA GLN A 441 -10.63 18.32 9.91
C GLN A 441 -11.56 17.37 10.67
N ASP A 442 -11.10 16.70 11.72
CA ASP A 442 -11.95 15.84 12.56
C ASP A 442 -13.08 16.66 13.23
N ILE A 443 -12.74 17.81 13.83
CA ILE A 443 -13.73 18.66 14.51
C ILE A 443 -14.68 19.31 13.50
N GLU A 444 -14.18 19.84 12.38
CA GLU A 444 -15.02 20.43 11.33
C GLU A 444 -16.03 19.41 10.81
N TRP A 445 -15.56 18.22 10.44
CA TRP A 445 -16.41 17.16 9.91
C TRP A 445 -17.41 16.63 10.94
N THR A 446 -16.97 16.36 12.17
CA THR A 446 -17.88 15.86 13.22
C THR A 446 -18.92 16.91 13.62
N THR A 447 -18.57 18.19 13.59
CA THR A 447 -19.52 19.30 13.83
C THR A 447 -20.61 19.35 12.77
N LEU A 448 -20.23 19.26 11.49
CA LEU A 448 -21.19 19.23 10.37
C LEU A 448 -22.15 18.03 10.48
N GLU A 449 -21.67 16.90 10.99
CA GLU A 449 -22.44 15.68 11.18
C GLU A 449 -23.21 15.62 12.51
N ASN A 450 -23.12 16.65 13.37
CA ASN A 450 -23.65 16.66 14.74
C ASN A 450 -23.20 15.43 15.57
N ARG A 451 -21.90 15.11 15.52
CA ARG A 451 -21.27 13.98 16.22
C ARG A 451 -20.17 14.46 17.15
N PRO A 452 -19.83 13.68 18.21
CA PRO A 452 -18.68 13.99 19.04
C PRO A 452 -17.36 13.79 18.28
N SER A 453 -16.43 14.72 18.47
CA SER A 453 -15.06 14.64 17.92
C SER A 453 -14.25 13.54 18.61
N LEU A 454 -13.59 12.72 17.79
CA LEU A 454 -12.71 11.65 18.28
C LEU A 454 -11.41 12.23 18.86
N SER A 455 -10.83 13.23 18.18
CA SER A 455 -9.61 13.90 18.63
C SER A 455 -9.81 14.58 19.98
N ALA A 456 -10.91 15.30 20.18
CA ALA A 456 -11.22 15.96 21.44
C ALA A 456 -11.37 14.96 22.61
N ALA A 457 -12.03 13.82 22.36
CA ALA A 457 -12.16 12.75 23.35
C ALA A 457 -10.79 12.15 23.71
N LEU A 458 -9.91 11.93 22.72
CA LEU A 458 -8.56 11.40 22.95
C LEU A 458 -7.67 12.38 23.71
N ILE A 459 -7.68 13.67 23.37
CA ILE A 459 -6.93 14.72 24.08
C ILE A 459 -7.41 14.84 25.53
N SER A 460 -8.71 14.71 25.76
CA SER A 460 -9.27 14.69 27.12
C SER A 460 -8.83 13.45 27.91
N LYS A 461 -8.66 12.30 27.24
CA LYS A 461 -8.14 11.07 27.86
C LYS A 461 -6.65 11.19 28.19
N THR A 462 -5.84 11.81 27.34
CA THR A 462 -4.39 11.97 27.59
C THR A 462 -4.11 12.86 28.79
N LYS A 463 -4.97 13.87 29.06
CA LYS A 463 -4.87 14.71 30.27
C LYS A 463 -5.23 13.97 31.57
N ARG A 464 -6.14 13.00 31.51
CA ARG A 464 -6.69 12.26 32.67
C ARG A 464 -5.98 10.93 32.96
N GLY A 465 -5.40 10.31 31.93
CA GLY A 465 -4.89 8.95 31.96
C GLY A 465 -3.42 8.81 32.36
N PRO A 466 -2.92 7.57 32.49
CA PRO A 466 -1.50 7.32 32.65
C PRO A 466 -0.73 7.85 31.44
N LYS A 467 0.50 8.34 31.65
CA LYS A 467 1.35 8.90 30.59
C LYS A 467 1.68 7.91 29.45
N ILE A 468 1.57 6.61 29.72
CA ILE A 468 1.80 5.54 28.75
C ILE A 468 0.65 4.54 28.87
N PRO A 469 -0.12 4.29 27.80
CA PRO A 469 -1.17 3.29 27.83
C PRO A 469 -0.57 1.87 27.85
N GLU A 470 -1.22 0.94 28.55
CA GLU A 470 -0.84 -0.48 28.51
C GLU A 470 -1.24 -1.13 27.17
N GLU A 471 -2.34 -0.64 26.57
CA GLU A 471 -2.89 -1.09 25.29
C GLU A 471 -3.29 0.11 24.41
N TYR A 472 -3.09 0.00 23.10
CA TYR A 472 -3.60 0.94 22.12
C TYR A 472 -5.07 0.64 21.81
N SER A 473 -5.96 1.51 22.29
CA SER A 473 -7.40 1.43 21.99
C SER A 473 -7.71 1.64 20.49
N TRP A 474 -8.84 1.08 20.02
CA TRP A 474 -9.33 1.33 18.66
C TRP A 474 -9.58 2.79 18.32
N ASP A 475 -9.92 3.63 19.30
CA ASP A 475 -10.05 5.08 19.09
C ASP A 475 -8.71 5.70 18.69
N LEU A 476 -7.63 5.35 19.40
CA LEU A 476 -6.28 5.84 19.10
C LEU A 476 -5.76 5.27 17.76
N ILE A 477 -6.00 3.98 17.49
CA ILE A 477 -5.65 3.33 16.23
C ILE A 477 -6.36 4.03 15.06
N HIS A 478 -7.68 4.24 15.18
CA HIS A 478 -8.48 4.88 14.14
C HIS A 478 -8.10 6.34 13.92
N PHE A 479 -7.86 7.10 14.99
CA PHE A 479 -7.42 8.49 14.86
C PHE A 479 -6.03 8.59 14.22
N THR A 480 -5.10 7.68 14.55
CA THR A 480 -3.80 7.61 13.88
C THR A 480 -3.96 7.35 12.37
N ALA A 481 -4.88 6.45 12.00
CA ALA A 481 -5.24 6.24 10.60
C ALA A 481 -5.83 7.50 9.94
N GLN A 482 -6.70 8.26 10.63
CA GLN A 482 -7.24 9.53 10.13
C GLN A 482 -6.13 10.56 9.87
N VAL A 483 -5.17 10.70 10.79
CA VAL A 483 -4.02 11.61 10.61
C VAL A 483 -3.20 11.23 9.39
N GLN A 484 -2.86 9.95 9.23
CA GLN A 484 -2.09 9.50 8.07
C GLN A 484 -2.87 9.61 6.75
N ALA A 485 -4.19 9.34 6.77
CA ALA A 485 -5.06 9.52 5.61
C ALA A 485 -5.22 11.01 5.22
N CYS A 486 -5.23 11.92 6.20
CA CYS A 486 -5.20 13.36 6.00
C CYS A 486 -3.90 13.78 5.28
N LEU A 487 -2.74 13.38 5.80
CA LEU A 487 -1.45 13.69 5.21
C LEU A 487 -1.30 13.12 3.79
N TYR A 488 -1.77 11.88 3.57
CA TYR A 488 -1.73 11.28 2.24
C TYR A 488 -2.70 11.97 1.26
N SER A 489 -3.85 12.47 1.74
CA SER A 489 -4.79 13.23 0.89
C SER A 489 -4.20 14.56 0.43
N LEU A 490 -3.49 15.26 1.31
CA LEU A 490 -2.72 16.45 0.95
C LEU A 490 -1.59 16.13 -0.01
N ARG A 491 -0.93 14.97 0.15
CA ARG A 491 0.10 14.49 -0.78
C ARG A 491 -0.46 14.17 -2.16
N ILE A 492 -1.63 13.52 -2.26
CA ILE A 492 -2.33 13.28 -3.53
C ILE A 492 -2.55 14.61 -4.25
N ALA A 493 -3.12 15.60 -3.56
CA ALA A 493 -3.32 16.93 -4.11
C ALA A 493 -1.99 17.52 -4.58
N LYS A 494 -0.99 17.60 -3.70
CA LYS A 494 0.34 18.17 -3.99
C LYS A 494 0.97 17.57 -5.25
N GLN A 495 0.99 16.24 -5.38
CA GLN A 495 1.57 15.57 -6.53
C GLN A 495 0.77 15.78 -7.83
N ILE A 496 -0.55 15.84 -7.75
CA ILE A 496 -1.37 16.23 -8.91
C ILE A 496 -1.08 17.67 -9.33
N LEU A 497 -1.01 18.60 -8.36
CA LEU A 497 -0.67 19.99 -8.64
C LEU A 497 0.74 20.11 -9.26
N ASP A 498 1.72 19.31 -8.82
CA ASP A 498 3.05 19.25 -9.45
C ASP A 498 2.96 18.84 -10.94
N VAL A 499 2.17 17.82 -11.27
CA VAL A 499 1.99 17.34 -12.64
C VAL A 499 1.31 18.41 -13.49
N VAL A 500 0.22 18.99 -13.00
CA VAL A 500 -0.52 20.00 -13.76
C VAL A 500 0.32 21.26 -13.91
N ALA A 501 1.06 21.70 -12.90
CA ALA A 501 1.96 22.85 -13.03
C ALA A 501 3.10 22.60 -14.04
N PHE A 502 3.57 21.35 -14.16
CA PHE A 502 4.58 20.96 -15.15
C PHE A 502 4.01 20.94 -16.57
N MET A 503 2.79 20.43 -16.75
CA MET A 503 2.15 20.27 -18.06
C MET A 503 1.45 21.55 -18.55
N ASN A 504 0.91 22.34 -17.62
CA ASN A 504 0.10 23.53 -17.86
C ASN A 504 0.58 24.67 -16.97
N HIS A 505 1.17 25.70 -17.57
CA HIS A 505 1.81 26.79 -16.81
C HIS A 505 0.86 27.79 -16.15
N ASP A 506 -0.45 27.76 -16.47
CA ASP A 506 -1.41 28.76 -16.00
C ASP A 506 -2.38 28.18 -14.97
N LEU A 507 -1.95 28.08 -13.71
CA LEU A 507 -2.82 27.70 -12.59
C LEU A 507 -3.40 28.95 -11.90
N PRO A 508 -4.66 28.91 -11.44
CA PRO A 508 -5.23 30.00 -10.67
C PRO A 508 -4.40 30.33 -9.41
N ALA A 509 -4.36 31.60 -9.01
CA ALA A 509 -3.52 32.04 -7.88
C ALA A 509 -3.76 31.25 -6.57
N PRO A 510 -5.00 30.91 -6.16
CA PRO A 510 -5.23 30.09 -4.96
C PRO A 510 -4.65 28.67 -5.08
N VAL A 511 -4.61 28.11 -6.30
CA VAL A 511 -4.01 26.80 -6.56
C VAL A 511 -2.49 26.87 -6.42
N HIS A 512 -1.85 27.94 -6.93
CA HIS A 512 -0.42 28.17 -6.71
C HIS A 512 -0.06 28.40 -5.24
N GLN A 513 -0.88 29.16 -4.50
CA GLN A 513 -0.69 29.35 -3.06
C GLN A 513 -0.78 28.02 -2.31
N LEU A 514 -1.81 27.22 -2.60
CA LEU A 514 -1.95 25.89 -2.03
C LEU A 514 -0.75 25.01 -2.36
N HIS A 515 -0.35 24.95 -3.63
CA HIS A 515 0.82 24.19 -4.08
C HIS A 515 2.07 24.54 -3.27
N ASN A 516 2.38 25.83 -3.14
CA ASN A 516 3.51 26.32 -2.35
C ASN A 516 3.42 25.90 -0.89
N ARG A 517 2.24 25.98 -0.25
CA ARG A 517 2.05 25.53 1.13
C ARG A 517 2.26 24.03 1.29
N LEU A 518 1.82 23.22 0.31
CA LEU A 518 1.97 21.77 0.35
C LEU A 518 3.41 21.29 0.10
N THR A 519 4.31 22.16 -0.38
CA THR A 519 5.76 21.83 -0.45
C THR A 519 6.38 21.61 0.93
N LEU A 520 5.74 22.10 2.00
CA LEU A 520 6.16 21.95 3.40
C LEU A 520 5.66 20.65 4.05
N LEU A 521 4.97 19.77 3.30
CA LEU A 521 4.51 18.49 3.81
C LEU A 521 5.71 17.63 4.25
N PRO A 522 5.60 16.92 5.39
CA PRO A 522 6.65 16.04 5.86
C PRO A 522 6.74 14.81 4.96
N LEU A 523 7.94 14.23 4.90
CA LEU A 523 8.17 12.96 4.21
C LEU A 523 7.36 11.86 4.91
N ILE A 524 6.97 10.82 4.19
CA ILE A 524 6.18 9.70 4.74
C ILE A 524 6.94 9.00 5.89
N GLY A 525 8.28 8.99 5.81
CA GLY A 525 9.17 8.49 6.86
C GLY A 525 9.04 9.21 8.21
N GLU A 526 8.54 10.44 8.21
CA GLU A 526 8.42 11.34 9.38
C GLU A 526 6.99 11.40 9.94
N TRP A 527 6.05 10.65 9.34
CA TRP A 527 4.66 10.71 9.76
C TRP A 527 4.47 10.12 11.16
N PRO A 528 3.54 10.68 11.96
CA PRO A 528 3.22 10.15 13.27
C PRO A 528 2.87 8.67 13.23
N THR A 529 3.55 7.90 14.07
CA THR A 529 3.20 6.51 14.35
C THR A 529 2.22 6.43 15.52
N ILE A 530 1.62 5.25 15.74
CA ILE A 530 0.71 5.06 16.87
C ILE A 530 1.44 5.21 18.22
N GLU A 531 2.70 4.80 18.28
CA GLU A 531 3.57 4.93 19.45
C GLU A 531 3.76 6.40 19.85
N GLN A 532 3.88 7.29 18.86
CA GLN A 532 4.11 8.72 19.06
C GLN A 532 2.81 9.51 19.33
N MET A 533 1.67 8.98 18.88
CA MET A 533 0.40 9.72 18.85
C MET A 533 -0.04 10.17 20.24
N PHE A 534 0.16 9.35 21.28
CA PHE A 534 -0.22 9.70 22.64
C PHE A 534 0.52 10.95 23.16
N GLU A 535 1.84 10.99 22.98
CA GLU A 535 2.68 12.13 23.39
C GLU A 535 2.34 13.38 22.59
N LEU A 536 2.10 13.22 21.28
CA LEU A 536 1.73 14.34 20.41
C LEU A 536 0.38 14.96 20.80
N LEU A 537 -0.62 14.12 21.13
CA LEU A 537 -1.93 14.59 21.63
C LEU A 537 -1.82 15.27 22.99
N SER A 538 -0.94 14.77 23.88
CA SER A 538 -0.65 15.45 25.15
C SER A 538 -0.06 16.83 24.91
N LYS A 539 1.00 16.94 24.12
CA LYS A 539 1.64 18.22 23.77
C LYS A 539 0.67 19.20 23.13
N PHE A 540 -0.21 18.71 22.25
CA PHE A 540 -1.25 19.52 21.63
C PHE A 540 -2.27 20.02 22.67
N GLY A 541 -2.69 19.16 23.59
CA GLY A 541 -3.61 19.51 24.68
C GLY A 541 -3.03 20.52 25.68
N ASP A 542 -1.73 20.45 25.96
CA ASP A 542 -1.00 21.37 26.84
C ASP A 542 -0.82 22.75 26.20
N ALA A 543 -0.75 22.82 24.87
CA ALA A 543 -0.68 24.06 24.10
C ALA A 543 -2.06 24.71 23.86
N GLU A 544 -3.08 24.36 24.66
CA GLU A 544 -4.47 24.81 24.49
C GLU A 544 -5.02 24.59 23.07
N GLY A 545 -4.52 23.56 22.36
CA GLY A 545 -4.76 23.40 20.93
C GLY A 545 -6.24 23.23 20.57
N LEU A 546 -7.05 22.60 21.44
CA LEU A 546 -8.49 22.49 21.23
C LEU A 546 -9.18 23.85 21.21
N GLN A 547 -8.81 24.75 22.12
CA GLN A 547 -9.38 26.09 22.19
C GLN A 547 -9.10 26.87 20.90
N ILE A 548 -7.83 26.82 20.48
CA ILE A 548 -7.36 27.47 19.25
C ILE A 548 -8.15 26.96 18.04
N ILE A 549 -8.34 25.64 17.90
CA ILE A 549 -9.08 25.06 16.77
C ILE A 549 -10.58 25.42 16.84
N THR A 550 -11.21 25.39 18.01
CA THR A 550 -12.62 25.80 18.14
C THR A 550 -12.82 27.26 17.79
N ASP A 551 -11.87 28.13 18.15
CA ASP A 551 -11.89 29.56 17.81
C ASP A 551 -11.71 29.77 16.29
N MET A 552 -10.84 28.98 15.64
CA MET A 552 -10.68 29.01 14.18
C MET A 552 -11.95 28.59 13.43
N LEU A 553 -12.69 27.61 13.97
CA LEU A 553 -13.94 27.11 13.41
C LEU A 553 -15.16 27.97 13.77
N GLY A 554 -15.03 28.87 14.75
CA GLY A 554 -16.14 29.70 15.24
C GLY A 554 -17.21 28.89 15.98
N ILE A 555 -16.84 27.78 16.62
CA ILE A 555 -17.74 26.89 17.35
C ILE A 555 -17.58 27.03 18.86
N PRO A 556 -18.59 26.64 19.67
CA PRO A 556 -18.47 26.67 21.12
C PRO A 556 -17.29 25.84 21.61
N ARG A 557 -16.71 26.27 22.73
CA ARG A 557 -15.62 25.54 23.39
C ARG A 557 -16.06 24.11 23.71
N ILE A 558 -15.21 23.15 23.37
CA ILE A 558 -15.43 21.76 23.75
C ILE A 558 -15.02 21.63 25.22
N GLU A 559 -15.99 21.45 26.11
CA GLU A 559 -15.72 21.26 27.54
C GLU A 559 -14.95 19.96 27.76
N ILE A 560 -13.79 20.09 28.40
CA ILE A 560 -13.04 18.93 28.92
C ILE A 560 -13.61 18.67 30.31
N GLU A 561 -14.32 17.56 30.50
CA GLU A 561 -14.79 17.15 31.83
C GLU A 561 -13.61 17.10 32.82
N GLU A 562 -13.63 18.01 33.80
CA GLU A 562 -12.68 18.03 34.92
C GLU A 562 -12.89 16.82 35.84
N PRO A 563 -11.82 16.28 36.47
CA PRO A 563 -11.96 15.15 37.37
C PRO A 563 -12.80 15.52 38.59
N SER A 564 -13.89 14.79 38.83
CA SER A 564 -14.55 14.82 40.13
C SER A 564 -13.67 14.09 41.16
N GLU A 565 -13.41 14.73 42.31
CA GLU A 565 -12.61 14.19 43.42
C GLU A 565 -13.23 12.94 44.07
N ASP A 566 -14.46 12.55 43.71
CA ASP A 566 -15.24 11.50 44.39
C ASP A 566 -14.92 10.05 43.94
N SER A 567 -14.08 9.82 42.94
CA SER A 567 -13.84 8.45 42.43
C SER A 567 -12.86 7.61 43.27
N THR A 568 -12.20 8.20 44.28
CA THR A 568 -11.24 7.51 45.14
C THR A 568 -11.87 6.59 46.19
N GLU A 569 -13.16 6.73 46.53
CA GLU A 569 -13.80 5.89 47.54
C GLU A 569 -14.38 4.57 47.00
N ALA A 570 -14.74 4.51 45.71
CA ALA A 570 -15.36 3.31 45.14
C ALA A 570 -14.40 2.11 45.00
N ARG A 571 -13.08 2.35 44.92
CA ARG A 571 -12.07 1.27 44.76
C ARG A 571 -11.75 0.51 46.06
N LYS A 572 -12.20 0.95 47.24
CA LYS A 572 -11.94 0.24 48.51
C LYS A 572 -12.97 -0.82 48.89
N ARG A 573 -14.14 -0.89 48.24
CA ARG A 573 -15.18 -1.89 48.57
C ARG A 573 -15.12 -3.20 47.76
N GLN A 574 -14.28 -3.29 46.74
CA GLN A 574 -14.20 -4.47 45.85
C GLN A 574 -13.01 -5.40 46.15
N LYS A 575 -12.63 -5.53 47.43
CA LYS A 575 -11.62 -6.49 47.87
C LYS A 575 -12.10 -7.22 49.14
N ARG A 576 -13.01 -8.18 48.96
CA ARG A 576 -13.28 -9.32 49.87
C ARG A 576 -14.31 -10.25 49.23
N ASP A 577 -13.83 -11.32 48.61
CA ASP A 577 -14.23 -12.70 48.93
C ASP A 577 -13.49 -13.68 47.99
N PRO A 578 -12.61 -14.55 48.53
CA PRO A 578 -11.97 -15.61 47.77
C PRO A 578 -12.59 -16.95 48.15
N GLU A 579 -13.49 -17.50 47.34
CA GLU A 579 -13.71 -18.95 47.32
C GLU A 579 -14.50 -19.40 46.09
N LEU A 580 -14.23 -20.65 45.68
CA LEU A 580 -14.84 -21.45 44.61
C LEU A 580 -14.20 -21.35 43.20
N LEU A 581 -13.01 -21.93 43.10
CA LEU A 581 -12.60 -22.69 41.91
C LEU A 581 -13.40 -24.00 41.80
N PRO A 582 -13.57 -24.54 40.58
CA PRO A 582 -13.28 -25.95 40.40
C PRO A 582 -12.34 -26.27 39.23
N ARG A 583 -11.71 -27.43 39.39
CA ARG A 583 -10.57 -28.01 38.68
C ARG A 583 -10.90 -28.55 37.27
N LYS A 584 -9.83 -28.68 36.47
CA LYS A 584 -9.70 -29.35 35.15
C LYS A 584 -10.25 -30.79 35.09
N GLY A 585 -10.83 -31.17 33.95
CA GLY A 585 -10.98 -32.57 33.52
C GLY A 585 -11.76 -32.85 32.22
N ARG A 586 -11.04 -33.25 31.16
CA ARG A 586 -11.36 -34.19 30.04
C ARG A 586 -12.63 -34.06 29.14
N GLN A 587 -12.35 -33.88 27.83
CA GLN A 587 -12.90 -34.51 26.61
C GLN A 587 -14.35 -35.07 26.53
N ARG A 588 -15.12 -34.53 25.57
CA ARG A 588 -15.95 -35.17 24.49
C ARG A 588 -17.35 -34.55 24.36
N GLY A 589 -17.78 -34.33 23.10
CA GLY A 589 -19.19 -34.44 22.69
C GLY A 589 -19.92 -33.15 22.27
N VAL A 590 -20.10 -33.02 20.96
CA VAL A 590 -20.95 -32.10 20.17
C VAL A 590 -22.32 -31.78 20.79
N LYS A 591 -22.76 -30.50 20.72
CA LYS A 591 -24.07 -30.08 20.19
C LYS A 591 -24.13 -28.56 19.98
N ALA A 592 -24.44 -28.17 18.75
CA ALA A 592 -24.67 -26.79 18.32
C ALA A 592 -25.89 -26.20 19.04
N SER A 593 -25.76 -24.97 19.53
CA SER A 593 -26.87 -24.14 20.03
C SER A 593 -27.37 -23.24 18.89
N PRO A 594 -28.69 -23.03 18.75
CA PRO A 594 -29.26 -22.32 17.62
C PRO A 594 -28.99 -20.81 17.71
N SER A 595 -28.59 -20.21 16.59
CA SER A 595 -28.45 -18.78 16.40
C SER A 595 -29.80 -18.08 16.56
N ILE A 596 -29.89 -17.15 17.52
CA ILE A 596 -31.02 -16.24 17.65
C ILE A 596 -30.94 -15.26 16.49
N ASN A 597 -31.90 -15.33 15.57
CA ASN A 597 -32.04 -14.39 14.46
C ASN A 597 -32.56 -13.03 15.01
N PRO A 598 -31.79 -11.93 14.92
CA PRO A 598 -32.20 -10.63 15.45
C PRO A 598 -33.29 -9.92 14.63
N TYR A 599 -33.79 -10.51 13.54
CA TYR A 599 -34.84 -9.93 12.69
C TYR A 599 -36.24 -10.52 12.91
N ALA A 600 -36.42 -11.45 13.85
CA ALA A 600 -37.74 -12.06 14.14
C ALA A 600 -38.78 -11.07 14.72
N ILE A 601 -38.35 -9.88 15.16
CA ILE A 601 -39.23 -8.85 15.76
C ILE A 601 -39.92 -7.99 14.67
N LEU A 602 -39.48 -8.05 13.41
CA LEU A 602 -40.06 -7.25 12.33
C LEU A 602 -41.18 -7.96 11.53
N SER A 603 -41.50 -9.21 11.86
CA SER A 603 -42.56 -9.98 11.17
C SER A 603 -43.90 -10.03 11.92
N GLN A 604 -44.11 -9.17 12.94
CA GLN A 604 -45.38 -9.10 13.69
C GLN A 604 -46.03 -7.70 13.69
N ALA A 605 -45.66 -6.82 12.77
CA ALA A 605 -46.25 -5.47 12.65
C ALA A 605 -46.93 -5.24 11.28
N SER A 606 -47.68 -6.24 10.80
CA SER A 606 -48.50 -6.13 9.59
C SER A 606 -49.69 -7.10 9.67
N GLU A 607 -50.56 -6.89 10.65
CA GLU A 607 -51.94 -7.37 10.69
C GLU A 607 -52.65 -6.55 11.79
N ASP A 608 -53.12 -5.37 11.40
CA ASP A 608 -54.40 -4.74 11.77
C ASP A 608 -54.61 -3.45 10.96
#